data_AF-A0A1B8QBF4-F1
#
_entry.id   AF-A0A1B8QBF4-F1
#
_cell.length_a   1.000
_cell.length_b   1.000
_cell.length_c   1.000
_cell.angle_alpha   90.00
_cell.angle_beta   90.00
_cell.angle_gamma   90.00
#
_symmetry.space_group_name_H-M   'P 1'
#
loop_
_entity.id
_entity.type
_entity.pdbx_description
1 polymer ?
#
loop_
_entity_poly.entity_id
_entity_poly.type
_entity_poly.pdbx_seq_one_letter_code
_entity_poly.pdbx_strand_id
1 'polypeptide(L)'
;MYHLTGWRRKLVLLFCSEKRLGARQLLAVYATKTFEQMRQTLITEADVDWAIYENKPRIRDLNRHFNKLKAEFIGQPELCFYHAMLIVLLRRNYQAVQTFAEFERLWQTQTDFLLAHLSLRWVISACDTFVDFSPTLSNHAVRAGILMNAVSLINTLKVYETQLLAIERQLGFDPKRLDFSQFSLAHDELAMGEGLDYFRVGRDDTLKNMRARYQQLAELDPLAGKILLHVFEAVQHIDSAFAFVKALHTDEKGGWWQEQVTPPTDVEQMQATDIKEPNHAICHQSANH
;
A
#
# COMPACT_ATOMS: atom_id res chain seq x y z
N MET A 1 2.64 -22.77 21.83
CA MET A 1 1.58 -23.10 20.85
C MET A 1 1.57 -24.61 20.62
N TYR A 2 0.44 -25.30 20.76
CA TYR A 2 0.38 -26.75 20.53
C TYR A 2 0.56 -27.08 19.05
N HIS A 3 1.73 -27.61 18.69
CA HIS A 3 1.97 -28.17 17.37
C HIS A 3 1.17 -29.48 17.24
N LEU A 4 -0.04 -29.39 16.67
CA LEU A 4 -0.85 -30.57 16.38
C LEU A 4 -0.19 -31.38 15.24
N THR A 5 0.24 -32.61 15.54
CA THR A 5 0.85 -33.53 14.58
C THR A 5 0.03 -34.82 14.45
N GLY A 6 0.21 -35.53 13.34
CA GLY A 6 -0.40 -36.85 13.12
C GLY A 6 -1.94 -36.86 13.07
N TRP A 7 -2.54 -37.84 13.74
CA TRP A 7 -3.98 -38.10 13.71
C TRP A 7 -4.82 -36.99 14.35
N ARG A 8 -4.29 -36.31 15.38
CA ARG A 8 -4.94 -35.18 16.05
C ARG A 8 -5.14 -34.01 15.09
N ARG A 9 -4.14 -33.72 14.24
CA ARG A 9 -4.26 -32.72 13.17
C ARG A 9 -5.34 -33.12 12.16
N LYS A 10 -5.33 -34.38 11.70
CA LYS A 10 -6.33 -34.87 10.75
C LYS A 10 -7.75 -34.73 11.30
N LEU A 11 -7.99 -35.08 12.56
CA LEU A 11 -9.30 -34.90 13.21
C LEU A 11 -9.73 -33.44 13.29
N VAL A 12 -8.83 -32.52 13.70
CA VAL A 12 -9.16 -31.09 13.75
C VAL A 12 -9.48 -30.54 12.36
N LEU A 13 -8.80 -31.01 11.33
CA LEU A 13 -9.03 -30.56 9.96
C LEU A 13 -10.33 -31.08 9.32
N LEU A 14 -10.98 -32.06 9.92
CA LEU A 14 -12.35 -32.46 9.54
C LEU A 14 -13.37 -31.38 9.92
N PHE A 15 -13.08 -30.57 10.94
CA PHE A 15 -13.98 -29.56 11.48
C PHE A 15 -13.50 -28.12 11.26
N CYS A 16 -12.22 -27.91 10.92
CA CYS A 16 -11.60 -26.60 10.78
C CYS A 16 -10.62 -26.54 9.60
N SER A 17 -10.74 -25.52 8.75
CA SER A 17 -9.75 -25.32 7.67
C SER A 17 -8.39 -24.88 8.23
N GLU A 18 -7.29 -25.42 7.70
CA GLU A 18 -5.93 -24.93 7.99
C GLU A 18 -5.81 -23.41 7.78
N LYS A 19 -6.59 -22.87 6.84
CA LYS A 19 -6.65 -21.43 6.54
C LYS A 19 -7.09 -20.61 7.76
N ARG A 20 -7.88 -21.18 8.66
CA ARG A 20 -8.55 -20.46 9.76
C ARG A 20 -8.12 -20.95 11.14
N LEU A 21 -7.47 -22.12 11.22
CA LEU A 21 -7.04 -22.71 12.48
C LEU A 21 -6.02 -21.79 13.17
N GLY A 22 -6.30 -21.43 14.43
CA GLY A 22 -5.47 -20.51 15.21
C GLY A 22 -5.93 -19.05 15.18
N ALA A 23 -6.85 -18.67 14.28
CA ALA A 23 -7.29 -17.27 14.11
C ALA A 23 -7.84 -16.67 15.41
N ARG A 24 -8.61 -17.46 16.17
CA ARG A 24 -9.17 -17.01 17.46
C ARG A 24 -8.09 -16.69 18.48
N GLN A 25 -7.06 -17.52 18.59
CA GLN A 25 -5.95 -17.31 19.53
C GLN A 25 -5.13 -16.09 19.13
N LEU A 26 -4.90 -15.90 17.84
CA LEU A 26 -4.19 -14.72 17.32
C LEU A 26 -4.96 -13.44 17.61
N LEU A 27 -6.26 -13.40 17.30
CA LEU A 27 -7.10 -12.24 17.60
C LEU A 27 -7.21 -11.94 19.09
N ALA A 28 -7.23 -12.97 19.95
CA ALA A 28 -7.30 -12.77 21.39
C ALA A 28 -6.12 -11.95 21.94
N VAL A 29 -4.93 -12.03 21.33
CA VAL A 29 -3.76 -11.21 21.70
C VAL A 29 -3.99 -9.73 21.42
N TYR A 30 -4.69 -9.41 20.31
CA TYR A 30 -4.95 -8.03 19.91
C TYR A 30 -6.24 -7.47 20.53
N ALA A 31 -7.20 -8.33 20.87
CA ALA A 31 -8.45 -7.92 21.51
C ALA A 31 -8.24 -7.27 22.89
N THR A 32 -7.10 -7.53 23.55
CA THR A 32 -6.73 -6.90 24.83
C THR A 32 -5.95 -5.60 24.67
N LYS A 33 -5.57 -5.23 23.44
CA LYS A 33 -4.76 -4.03 23.17
C LYS A 33 -5.64 -2.90 22.64
N THR A 34 -5.36 -1.67 23.05
CA THR A 34 -5.96 -0.49 22.43
C THR A 34 -5.22 -0.13 21.14
N PHE A 35 -5.87 0.59 20.22
CA PHE A 35 -5.17 1.12 19.04
C PHE A 35 -4.00 2.00 19.45
N GLU A 36 -4.10 2.77 20.54
CA GLU A 36 -3.00 3.58 21.05
C GLU A 36 -1.77 2.76 21.40
N GLN A 37 -1.95 1.66 22.15
CA GLN A 37 -0.85 0.77 22.50
C GLN A 37 -0.19 0.17 21.25
N MET A 38 -1.00 -0.22 20.26
CA MET A 38 -0.50 -0.74 18.99
C MET A 38 0.20 0.31 18.12
N ARG A 39 -0.13 1.61 18.24
CA ARG A 39 0.59 2.69 17.55
C ARG A 39 1.99 2.91 18.13
N GLN A 40 2.11 2.81 19.45
CA GLN A 40 3.36 3.08 20.18
C GLN A 40 4.31 1.88 20.21
N THR A 41 3.80 0.67 19.93
CA THR A 41 4.60 -0.55 19.92
C THR A 41 5.12 -0.82 18.51
N LEU A 42 6.43 -0.91 18.34
CA LEU A 42 7.05 -1.32 17.08
C LEU A 42 7.22 -2.83 17.03
N ILE A 43 7.04 -3.42 15.85
CA ILE A 43 7.42 -4.80 15.59
C ILE A 43 8.94 -4.88 15.47
N THR A 44 9.54 -5.83 16.17
CA THR A 44 10.99 -6.06 16.21
C THR A 44 11.34 -7.46 15.68
N GLU A 45 12.63 -7.71 15.44
CA GLU A 45 13.11 -9.05 15.06
C GLU A 45 12.77 -10.13 16.12
N ALA A 46 12.64 -9.75 17.39
CA ALA A 46 12.29 -10.66 18.48
C ALA A 46 10.83 -11.16 18.39
N ASP A 47 9.97 -10.45 17.65
CA ASP A 47 8.57 -10.85 17.46
C ASP A 47 8.39 -11.89 16.34
N VAL A 48 9.44 -12.15 15.57
CA VAL A 48 9.47 -13.06 14.42
C VAL A 48 10.16 -14.37 14.81
N ASP A 49 9.48 -15.48 14.58
CA ASP A 49 10.08 -16.81 14.66
C ASP A 49 10.87 -17.08 13.36
N TRP A 50 12.18 -16.80 13.38
CA TRP A 50 13.06 -16.96 12.22
C TRP A 50 13.18 -18.42 11.75
N ALA A 51 13.09 -19.40 12.67
CA ALA A 51 13.10 -20.81 12.30
C ALA A 51 11.86 -21.21 11.46
N ILE A 52 10.73 -20.55 11.68
CA ILE A 52 9.54 -20.68 10.83
C ILE A 52 9.69 -19.92 9.51
N TYR A 53 10.33 -18.74 9.53
CA TYR A 53 10.46 -17.83 8.38
C TYR A 53 11.25 -18.46 7.21
N GLU A 54 12.40 -19.04 7.51
CA GLU A 54 13.34 -19.59 6.50
C GLU A 54 12.78 -20.83 5.77
N ASN A 55 11.81 -21.51 6.37
CA ASN A 55 11.17 -22.67 5.80
C ASN A 55 10.06 -22.26 4.81
N LYS A 56 10.09 -22.76 3.56
CA LYS A 56 9.02 -22.53 2.55
C LYS A 56 7.64 -22.76 3.18
N PRO A 57 6.87 -21.71 3.46
CA PRO A 57 5.67 -21.86 4.26
C PRO A 57 4.58 -22.49 3.41
N ARG A 58 3.88 -23.46 3.98
CA ARG A 58 2.57 -23.87 3.45
C ARG A 58 1.63 -22.68 3.67
N ILE A 59 1.34 -21.93 2.61
CA ILE A 59 0.48 -20.72 2.62
C ILE A 59 -0.87 -20.98 3.33
N ARG A 60 -1.35 -22.24 3.33
CA ARG A 60 -2.59 -22.65 4.01
C ARG A 60 -2.50 -22.53 5.54
N ASP A 61 -1.33 -22.64 6.15
CA ASP A 61 -1.15 -22.50 7.60
C ASP A 61 -1.18 -21.02 8.01
N LEU A 62 -2.18 -20.64 8.81
CA LEU A 62 -2.39 -19.25 9.24
C LEU A 62 -1.24 -18.71 10.12
N ASN A 63 -0.73 -19.51 11.06
CA ASN A 63 0.31 -19.03 11.97
C ASN A 63 1.63 -18.83 11.24
N ARG A 64 2.02 -19.76 10.35
CA ARG A 64 3.21 -19.56 9.51
C ARG A 64 3.06 -18.36 8.59
N HIS A 65 1.87 -18.15 8.03
CA HIS A 65 1.61 -16.98 7.20
C HIS A 65 1.76 -15.69 7.98
N PHE A 66 1.20 -15.59 9.20
CA PHE A 66 1.33 -14.40 10.02
C PHE A 66 2.73 -14.17 10.56
N ASN A 67 3.47 -15.23 10.89
CA ASN A 67 4.87 -15.08 11.27
C ASN A 67 5.70 -14.47 10.13
N LYS A 68 5.51 -14.97 8.89
CA LYS A 68 6.17 -14.40 7.72
C LYS A 68 5.72 -12.96 7.44
N LEU A 69 4.42 -12.71 7.53
CA LEU A 69 3.84 -11.39 7.35
C LEU A 69 4.43 -10.40 8.34
N LYS A 70 4.61 -10.80 9.60
CA LYS A 70 5.15 -9.93 10.65
C LYS A 70 6.57 -9.44 10.33
N ALA A 71 7.39 -10.25 9.67
CA ALA A 71 8.71 -9.82 9.21
C ALA A 71 8.66 -8.64 8.21
N GLU A 72 7.58 -8.51 7.42
CA GLU A 72 7.38 -7.36 6.52
C GLU A 72 7.10 -6.05 7.28
N PHE A 73 6.79 -6.14 8.57
CA PHE A 73 6.45 -5.00 9.44
C PHE A 73 7.53 -4.69 10.48
N ILE A 74 8.70 -5.33 10.44
CA ILE A 74 9.81 -4.97 11.34
C ILE A 74 10.12 -3.47 11.20
N GLY A 75 10.26 -2.79 12.33
CA GLY A 75 10.45 -1.34 12.41
C GLY A 75 9.18 -0.51 12.23
N GLN A 76 8.02 -1.13 11.96
CA GLN A 76 6.73 -0.43 11.82
C GLN A 76 5.85 -0.62 13.06
N PRO A 77 4.89 0.29 13.29
CA PRO A 77 3.89 0.14 14.34
C PRO A 77 3.10 -1.17 14.24
N GLU A 78 2.85 -1.81 15.37
CA GLU A 78 2.06 -3.04 15.49
C GLU A 78 0.65 -2.86 14.89
N LEU A 79 0.10 -1.65 14.93
CA LEU A 79 -1.20 -1.34 14.32
C LEU A 79 -1.22 -1.60 12.80
N CYS A 80 -0.10 -1.37 12.11
CA CYS A 80 0.02 -1.66 10.67
C CYS A 80 0.00 -3.17 10.39
N PHE A 81 0.63 -3.97 11.26
CA PHE A 81 0.54 -5.43 11.20
C PHE A 81 -0.88 -5.91 11.52
N TYR A 82 -1.53 -5.34 12.53
CA TYR A 82 -2.92 -5.65 12.89
C TYR A 82 -3.88 -5.40 11.72
N HIS A 83 -3.74 -4.27 11.03
CA HIS A 83 -4.45 -3.97 9.78
C HIS A 83 -4.29 -5.09 8.74
N ALA A 84 -3.05 -5.50 8.44
CA ALA A 84 -2.79 -6.56 7.48
C ALA A 84 -3.34 -7.92 7.93
N MET A 85 -3.31 -8.20 9.24
CA MET A 85 -3.90 -9.40 9.83
C MET A 85 -5.41 -9.48 9.55
N LEU A 86 -6.15 -8.39 9.74
CA LEU A 86 -7.58 -8.32 9.46
C LEU A 86 -7.89 -8.61 7.98
N ILE A 87 -7.13 -8.03 7.05
CA ILE A 87 -7.26 -8.28 5.60
C ILE A 87 -7.07 -9.78 5.29
N VAL A 88 -6.04 -10.41 5.85
CA VAL A 88 -5.79 -11.83 5.62
C VAL A 88 -6.93 -12.70 6.16
N LEU A 89 -7.49 -12.36 7.33
CA LEU A 89 -8.63 -13.08 7.90
C LEU A 89 -9.89 -12.92 7.04
N LEU A 90 -10.17 -11.71 6.54
CA LEU A 90 -11.27 -11.41 5.63
C LEU A 90 -11.15 -12.21 4.32
N ARG A 91 -9.99 -12.18 3.67
CA ARG A 91 -9.73 -12.97 2.44
C ARG A 91 -9.82 -14.48 2.63
N ARG A 92 -9.72 -14.95 3.89
CA ARG A 92 -9.92 -16.36 4.26
C ARG A 92 -11.35 -16.63 4.75
N ASN A 93 -12.22 -15.62 4.72
CA ASN A 93 -13.60 -15.62 5.16
C ASN A 93 -13.74 -16.18 6.59
N TYR A 94 -12.85 -15.75 7.48
CA TYR A 94 -12.92 -16.05 8.92
C TYR A 94 -13.76 -14.96 9.59
N GLN A 95 -14.90 -15.33 10.19
CA GLN A 95 -15.78 -14.41 10.93
C GLN A 95 -15.97 -13.07 10.18
N ALA A 96 -16.32 -13.14 8.88
CA ALA A 96 -16.16 -11.99 7.98
C ALA A 96 -16.92 -10.74 8.45
N VAL A 97 -18.15 -10.91 8.97
CA VAL A 97 -18.95 -9.79 9.50
C VAL A 97 -18.23 -9.09 10.67
N GLN A 98 -17.76 -9.86 11.66
CA GLN A 98 -17.08 -9.31 12.84
C GLN A 98 -15.71 -8.73 12.50
N THR A 99 -14.95 -9.44 11.64
CA THR A 99 -13.62 -8.99 11.22
C THR A 99 -13.72 -7.73 10.37
N PHE A 100 -14.74 -7.61 9.53
CA PHE A 100 -14.96 -6.41 8.74
C PHE A 100 -15.38 -5.24 9.61
N ALA A 101 -16.28 -5.44 10.58
CA ALA A 101 -16.68 -4.39 11.51
C ALA A 101 -15.47 -3.80 12.27
N GLU A 102 -14.54 -4.66 12.68
CA GLU A 102 -13.30 -4.22 13.33
C GLU A 102 -12.33 -3.54 12.35
N PHE A 103 -12.23 -4.02 11.11
CA PHE A 103 -11.45 -3.38 10.05
C PHE A 103 -11.99 -1.98 9.70
N GLU A 104 -13.31 -1.84 9.60
CA GLU A 104 -13.96 -0.55 9.36
C GLU A 104 -13.73 0.39 10.54
N ARG A 105 -13.91 -0.08 11.79
CA ARG A 105 -13.62 0.71 13.00
C ARG A 105 -12.17 1.19 13.02
N LEU A 106 -11.22 0.32 12.68
CA LEU A 106 -9.81 0.66 12.60
C LEU A 106 -9.59 1.82 11.62
N TRP A 107 -10.11 1.71 10.40
CA TRP A 107 -9.98 2.75 9.38
C TRP A 107 -10.70 4.05 9.75
N GLN A 108 -11.91 4.00 10.32
CA GLN A 108 -12.64 5.18 10.75
C GLN A 108 -11.94 5.95 11.88
N THR A 109 -11.23 5.25 12.76
CA THR A 109 -10.61 5.88 13.94
C THR A 109 -9.13 6.22 13.74
N GLN A 110 -8.43 5.55 12.82
CA GLN A 110 -6.98 5.67 12.65
C GLN A 110 -6.57 6.04 11.21
N THR A 111 -7.48 6.62 10.40
CA THR A 111 -7.22 6.89 8.96
C THR A 111 -5.89 7.59 8.73
N ASP A 112 -5.65 8.73 9.40
CA ASP A 112 -4.43 9.54 9.21
C ASP A 112 -3.18 8.77 9.57
N PHE A 113 -3.21 8.04 10.68
CA PHE A 113 -2.09 7.24 11.11
C PHE A 113 -1.78 6.12 10.10
N LEU A 114 -2.82 5.40 9.64
CA LEU A 114 -2.65 4.33 8.67
C LEU A 114 -2.11 4.85 7.34
N LEU A 115 -2.62 5.97 6.84
CA LEU A 115 -2.11 6.57 5.60
C LEU A 115 -0.67 7.07 5.74
N ALA A 116 -0.26 7.54 6.92
CA ALA A 116 1.12 7.97 7.15
C ALA A 116 2.13 6.81 7.26
N HIS A 117 1.70 5.60 7.63
CA HIS A 117 2.62 4.50 7.97
C HIS A 117 2.49 3.27 7.06
N LEU A 118 1.36 3.05 6.41
CA LEU A 118 1.17 1.91 5.52
C LEU A 118 1.85 2.16 4.17
N SER A 119 2.54 1.14 3.65
CA SER A 119 2.95 1.13 2.24
C SER A 119 1.73 1.23 1.32
N LEU A 120 1.90 1.81 0.12
CA LEU A 120 0.83 1.92 -0.88
C LEU A 120 0.18 0.56 -1.23
N ARG A 121 0.96 -0.53 -1.19
CA ARG A 121 0.44 -1.90 -1.37
C ARG A 121 -0.62 -2.26 -0.34
N TRP A 122 -0.41 -1.90 0.93
CA TRP A 122 -1.35 -2.18 2.01
C TRP A 122 -2.57 -1.24 1.96
N VAL A 123 -2.37 0.01 1.55
CA VAL A 123 -3.49 0.94 1.31
C VAL A 123 -4.40 0.42 0.20
N ILE A 124 -3.86 -0.06 -0.93
CA ILE A 124 -4.66 -0.66 -1.99
C ILE A 124 -5.33 -1.96 -1.56
N SER A 125 -4.65 -2.78 -0.75
CA SER A 125 -5.27 -3.97 -0.16
C SER A 125 -6.47 -3.62 0.73
N ALA A 126 -6.45 -2.44 1.38
CA ALA A 126 -7.59 -1.93 2.13
C ALA A 126 -8.73 -1.50 1.22
N CYS A 127 -8.43 -0.83 0.09
CA CYS A 127 -9.41 -0.50 -0.94
C CYS A 127 -10.14 -1.76 -1.44
N ASP A 128 -9.40 -2.80 -1.84
CA ASP A 128 -9.97 -4.09 -2.26
C ASP A 128 -10.85 -4.68 -1.15
N THR A 129 -10.40 -4.61 0.11
CA THR A 129 -11.14 -5.15 1.26
C THR A 129 -12.47 -4.42 1.48
N PHE A 130 -12.50 -3.09 1.36
CA PHE A 130 -13.76 -2.33 1.42
C PHE A 130 -14.68 -2.67 0.25
N VAL A 131 -14.15 -2.82 -0.96
CA VAL A 131 -14.94 -3.18 -2.15
C VAL A 131 -15.56 -4.57 -2.01
N ASP A 132 -14.81 -5.54 -1.49
CA ASP A 132 -15.24 -6.94 -1.40
C ASP A 132 -16.16 -7.24 -0.20
N PHE A 133 -15.96 -6.56 0.93
CA PHE A 133 -16.56 -6.95 2.21
C PHE A 133 -17.46 -5.92 2.86
N SER A 134 -17.51 -4.67 2.35
CA SER A 134 -18.35 -3.67 2.99
C SER A 134 -19.81 -4.14 2.95
N PRO A 135 -20.52 -4.19 4.10
CA PRO A 135 -21.89 -4.67 4.14
C PRO A 135 -22.79 -3.74 3.31
N THR A 136 -24.01 -4.18 3.05
CA THR A 136 -25.11 -3.40 2.47
C THR A 136 -25.54 -2.22 3.37
N LEU A 137 -24.59 -1.35 3.69
CA LEU A 137 -24.83 0.01 4.17
C LEU A 137 -25.41 0.81 3.01
N SER A 138 -26.25 1.79 3.33
CA SER A 138 -26.86 2.70 2.36
C SER A 138 -25.83 3.42 1.46
N ASN A 139 -24.58 3.57 1.92
CA ASN A 139 -23.50 4.22 1.16
C ASN A 139 -22.47 3.26 0.53
N HIS A 140 -22.72 1.95 0.54
CA HIS A 140 -21.77 0.93 0.05
C HIS A 140 -21.29 1.20 -1.38
N ALA A 141 -22.24 1.39 -2.30
CA ALA A 141 -21.94 1.53 -3.72
C ALA A 141 -21.07 2.77 -4.02
N VAL A 142 -21.31 3.87 -3.30
CA VAL A 142 -20.53 5.11 -3.41
C VAL A 142 -19.11 4.87 -2.92
N ARG A 143 -18.94 4.33 -1.71
CA ARG A 143 -17.62 4.01 -1.15
C ARG A 143 -16.84 3.06 -2.06
N ALA A 144 -17.46 1.97 -2.49
CA ALA A 144 -16.85 0.99 -3.38
C ALA A 144 -16.45 1.62 -4.73
N GLY A 145 -17.32 2.46 -5.33
CA GLY A 145 -17.01 3.19 -6.56
C GLY A 145 -15.81 4.13 -6.41
N ILE A 146 -15.73 4.87 -5.31
CA ILE A 146 -14.59 5.76 -5.03
C ILE A 146 -13.30 4.94 -4.84
N LEU A 147 -13.33 3.89 -4.03
CA LEU A 147 -12.13 3.06 -3.77
C LEU A 147 -11.71 2.26 -5.00
N MET A 148 -12.65 1.88 -5.88
CA MET A 148 -12.33 1.28 -7.18
C MET A 148 -11.56 2.21 -8.10
N ASN A 149 -11.68 3.54 -7.95
CA ASN A 149 -10.82 4.47 -8.69
C ASN A 149 -9.35 4.35 -8.25
N ALA A 150 -9.08 4.19 -6.95
CA ALA A 150 -7.73 4.00 -6.44
C ALA A 150 -7.13 2.65 -6.90
N VAL A 151 -7.93 1.58 -6.85
CA VAL A 151 -7.53 0.25 -7.35
C VAL A 151 -7.23 0.29 -8.85
N SER A 152 -8.11 0.91 -9.64
CA SER A 152 -7.94 1.03 -11.09
C SER A 152 -6.71 1.86 -11.45
N LEU A 153 -6.49 2.99 -10.77
CA LEU A 153 -5.31 3.84 -10.95
C LEU A 153 -4.01 3.04 -10.75
N ILE A 154 -3.89 2.31 -9.64
CA ILE A 154 -2.66 1.56 -9.34
C ILE A 154 -2.49 0.34 -10.25
N ASN A 155 -3.55 -0.37 -10.58
CA ASN A 155 -3.42 -1.53 -11.47
C ASN A 155 -3.06 -1.11 -12.90
N THR A 156 -3.64 -0.03 -13.42
CA THR A 156 -3.26 0.54 -14.72
C THR A 156 -1.82 1.03 -14.69
N LEU A 157 -1.41 1.74 -13.63
CA LEU A 157 -0.02 2.17 -13.46
C LEU A 157 0.94 0.97 -13.47
N LYS A 158 0.65 -0.08 -12.71
CA LYS A 158 1.48 -1.30 -12.67
C LYS A 158 1.63 -1.95 -14.04
N VAL A 159 0.56 -2.02 -14.82
CA VAL A 159 0.61 -2.58 -16.19
C VAL A 159 1.56 -1.74 -17.04
N TYR A 160 1.44 -0.42 -17.00
CA TYR A 160 2.28 0.49 -17.77
C TYR A 160 3.75 0.47 -17.32
N GLU A 161 4.01 0.56 -16.01
CA GLU A 161 5.38 0.46 -15.46
C GLU A 161 6.04 -0.88 -15.77
N THR A 162 5.26 -1.97 -15.79
CA THR A 162 5.78 -3.29 -16.19
C THR A 162 6.18 -3.32 -17.66
N GLN A 163 5.40 -2.67 -18.53
CA GLN A 163 5.74 -2.52 -19.94
C GLN A 163 7.05 -1.72 -20.11
N LEU A 164 7.19 -0.59 -19.41
CA LEU A 164 8.42 0.21 -19.44
C LEU A 164 9.63 -0.58 -18.94
N LEU A 165 9.50 -1.31 -17.83
CA LEU A 165 10.56 -2.16 -17.29
C LEU A 165 10.97 -3.26 -18.28
N ALA A 166 10.01 -3.83 -19.01
CA ALA A 166 10.31 -4.83 -20.03
C ALA A 166 11.11 -4.23 -21.19
N ILE A 167 10.74 -3.02 -21.65
CA ILE A 167 11.47 -2.28 -22.68
C ILE A 167 12.88 -1.92 -22.21
N GLU A 168 13.01 -1.39 -20.99
CA GLU A 168 14.32 -1.07 -20.39
C GLU A 168 15.24 -2.28 -20.38
N ARG A 169 14.75 -3.42 -19.89
CA ARG A 169 15.54 -4.67 -19.84
C ARG A 169 15.91 -5.19 -21.22
N GLN A 170 15.07 -4.95 -22.24
CA GLN A 170 15.33 -5.38 -23.61
C GLN A 170 16.33 -4.47 -24.32
N LEU A 171 16.23 -3.15 -24.13
CA LEU A 171 17.03 -2.16 -24.85
C LEU A 171 18.27 -1.70 -24.08
N GLY A 172 18.38 -2.00 -22.78
CA GLY A 172 19.51 -1.65 -21.94
C GLY A 172 19.58 -0.17 -21.54
N PHE A 173 18.46 0.58 -21.65
CA PHE A 173 18.38 1.97 -21.20
C PHE A 173 17.01 2.26 -20.58
N ASP A 174 16.99 3.15 -19.58
CA ASP A 174 15.77 3.60 -18.90
C ASP A 174 15.05 4.68 -19.73
N PRO A 175 13.84 4.40 -20.25
CA PRO A 175 13.08 5.37 -21.04
C PRO A 175 12.75 6.66 -20.30
N LYS A 176 12.69 6.64 -18.97
CA LYS A 176 12.38 7.84 -18.15
C LYS A 176 13.56 8.80 -18.05
N ARG A 177 14.77 8.38 -18.43
CA ARG A 177 16.00 9.21 -18.45
C ARG A 177 16.27 9.90 -19.78
N LEU A 178 15.40 9.71 -20.78
CA LEU A 178 15.55 10.42 -22.05
C LEU A 178 15.48 11.92 -21.83
N ASP A 179 16.29 12.67 -22.59
CA ASP A 179 16.22 14.13 -22.60
C ASP A 179 15.02 14.57 -23.44
N PHE A 180 13.90 14.81 -22.76
CA PHE A 180 12.65 15.22 -23.39
C PHE A 180 12.66 16.68 -23.87
N SER A 181 13.69 17.48 -23.55
CA SER A 181 13.82 18.83 -24.13
C SER A 181 14.02 18.79 -25.65
N GLN A 182 14.50 17.65 -26.18
CA GLN A 182 14.69 17.39 -27.60
C GLN A 182 13.44 16.84 -28.29
N PHE A 183 12.47 16.34 -27.53
CA PHE A 183 11.18 15.88 -28.03
C PHE A 183 10.13 16.96 -27.80
N SER A 184 9.87 17.79 -28.82
CA SER A 184 8.74 18.73 -28.77
C SER A 184 7.41 17.98 -28.90
N LEU A 185 7.03 17.23 -27.86
CA LEU A 185 5.67 16.70 -27.68
C LEU A 185 4.63 17.83 -27.61
N ALA A 186 5.07 19.08 -27.52
CA ALA A 186 4.22 20.27 -27.52
C ALA A 186 3.61 20.61 -28.90
N HIS A 187 4.16 20.09 -30.02
CA HIS A 187 3.80 20.51 -31.38
C HIS A 187 3.51 19.38 -32.38
N ASP A 188 3.89 18.13 -32.08
CA ASP A 188 3.57 16.99 -32.95
C ASP A 188 2.16 16.46 -32.67
N GLU A 189 1.51 15.90 -33.69
CA GLU A 189 0.23 15.22 -33.58
C GLU A 189 0.33 14.06 -32.58
N LEU A 190 0.03 14.34 -31.31
CA LEU A 190 0.06 13.38 -30.21
C LEU A 190 -1.11 12.39 -30.28
N ALA A 191 -1.51 11.92 -31.45
CA ALA A 191 -2.63 11.00 -31.59
C ALA A 191 -2.22 9.59 -31.13
N MET A 192 -2.91 9.07 -30.11
CA MET A 192 -2.82 7.67 -29.69
C MET A 192 -3.70 6.75 -30.55
N GLY A 193 -4.73 7.34 -31.20
CA GLY A 193 -5.76 6.63 -31.98
C GLY A 193 -7.15 6.78 -31.35
N GLU A 194 -8.20 6.46 -32.11
CA GLU A 194 -9.62 6.53 -31.66
C GLU A 194 -10.04 7.90 -31.08
N GLY A 195 -9.40 8.98 -31.54
CA GLY A 195 -9.66 10.34 -31.04
C GLY A 195 -9.05 10.66 -29.67
N LEU A 196 -8.15 9.82 -29.16
CA LEU A 196 -7.36 10.07 -27.96
C LEU A 196 -5.99 10.67 -28.30
N ASP A 197 -5.55 11.60 -27.46
CA ASP A 197 -4.21 12.14 -27.50
C ASP A 197 -3.34 11.56 -26.37
N TYR A 198 -2.03 11.47 -26.58
CA TYR A 198 -1.07 11.30 -25.50
C TYR A 198 -1.12 12.51 -24.55
N PHE A 199 -0.72 12.27 -23.30
CA PHE A 199 -0.61 13.32 -22.29
C PHE A 199 0.32 14.44 -22.78
N ARG A 200 -0.19 15.68 -22.80
CA ARG A 200 0.56 16.86 -23.26
C ARG A 200 1.55 17.32 -22.21
N VAL A 201 2.74 16.71 -22.20
CA VAL A 201 3.81 17.03 -21.27
C VAL A 201 4.04 18.55 -21.22
N GLY A 202 4.07 19.10 -20.01
CA GLY A 202 4.25 20.55 -19.78
C GLY A 202 2.98 21.36 -19.58
N ARG A 203 1.83 21.01 -20.18
CA ARG A 203 0.62 21.87 -20.23
C ARG A 203 -0.73 21.17 -20.05
N ASP A 204 -0.80 19.85 -20.01
CA ASP A 204 -2.06 19.11 -19.90
C ASP A 204 -2.77 19.35 -18.55
N ASP A 205 -4.10 19.54 -18.57
CA ASP A 205 -4.90 19.79 -17.38
C ASP A 205 -5.70 18.56 -16.89
N THR A 206 -5.58 17.41 -17.57
CA THR A 206 -6.36 16.19 -17.29
C THR A 206 -6.19 15.72 -15.86
N LEU A 207 -4.95 15.70 -15.35
CA LEU A 207 -4.65 15.27 -13.98
C LEU A 207 -5.15 16.26 -12.93
N LYS A 208 -5.12 17.57 -13.22
CA LYS A 208 -5.72 18.61 -12.36
C LYS A 208 -7.23 18.45 -12.29
N ASN A 209 -7.88 18.30 -13.44
CA ASN A 209 -9.32 18.08 -13.54
C ASN A 209 -9.73 16.78 -12.83
N MET A 210 -8.94 15.73 -12.94
CA MET A 210 -9.17 14.48 -12.22
C MET A 210 -9.05 14.67 -10.70
N ARG A 211 -8.03 15.38 -10.20
CA ARG A 211 -7.89 15.68 -8.77
C ARG A 211 -9.07 16.48 -8.24
N ALA A 212 -9.53 17.50 -8.96
CA ALA A 212 -10.71 18.28 -8.58
C ALA A 212 -11.96 17.40 -8.45
N ARG A 213 -12.14 16.43 -9.35
CA ARG A 213 -13.22 15.43 -9.25
C ARG A 213 -13.03 14.50 -8.06
N TYR A 214 -11.80 14.07 -7.74
CA TYR A 214 -11.53 13.28 -6.54
C TYR A 214 -11.84 14.05 -5.25
N GLN A 215 -11.60 15.36 -5.22
CA GLN A 215 -12.02 16.21 -4.10
C GLN A 215 -13.54 16.24 -3.96
N GLN A 216 -14.29 16.34 -5.06
CA GLN A 216 -15.77 16.26 -5.02
C GLN A 216 -16.25 14.89 -4.52
N LEU A 217 -15.58 13.80 -4.89
CA LEU A 217 -15.89 12.46 -4.37
C LEU A 217 -15.65 12.35 -2.86
N ALA A 218 -14.68 13.09 -2.32
CA ALA A 218 -14.42 13.12 -0.89
C ALA A 218 -15.57 13.74 -0.07
N GLU A 219 -16.39 14.60 -0.68
CA GLU A 219 -17.60 15.12 -0.04
C GLU A 219 -18.71 14.06 0.09
N LEU A 220 -18.70 13.02 -0.76
CA LEU A 220 -19.70 11.94 -0.75
C LEU A 220 -19.35 10.82 0.25
N ASP A 221 -18.07 10.51 0.37
CA ASP A 221 -17.54 9.62 1.42
C ASP A 221 -16.15 10.12 1.84
N PRO A 222 -16.04 10.83 2.99
CA PRO A 222 -14.79 11.41 3.44
C PRO A 222 -13.66 10.41 3.66
N LEU A 223 -13.97 9.19 4.11
CA LEU A 223 -12.97 8.15 4.32
C LEU A 223 -12.40 7.68 2.98
N ALA A 224 -13.28 7.31 2.04
CA ALA A 224 -12.87 6.80 0.74
C ALA A 224 -12.18 7.86 -0.10
N GLY A 225 -12.67 9.10 -0.09
CA GLY A 225 -12.06 10.22 -0.80
C GLY A 225 -10.67 10.56 -0.25
N LYS A 226 -10.49 10.52 1.07
CA LYS A 226 -9.17 10.71 1.70
C LYS A 226 -8.18 9.63 1.30
N ILE A 227 -8.61 8.36 1.26
CA ILE A 227 -7.77 7.25 0.76
C ILE A 227 -7.43 7.46 -0.72
N LEU A 228 -8.40 7.80 -1.56
CA LEU A 228 -8.19 8.03 -3.00
C LEU A 228 -7.21 9.16 -3.26
N LEU A 229 -7.37 10.30 -2.58
CA LEU A 229 -6.47 11.44 -2.70
C LEU A 229 -5.07 11.13 -2.19
N HIS A 230 -4.94 10.34 -1.11
CA HIS A 230 -3.64 9.87 -0.63
C HIS A 230 -2.94 8.99 -1.68
N VAL A 231 -3.67 8.05 -2.29
CA VAL A 231 -3.13 7.19 -3.37
C VAL A 231 -2.69 8.04 -4.57
N PHE A 232 -3.52 9.01 -4.98
CA PHE A 232 -3.22 9.92 -6.09
C PHE A 232 -2.01 10.83 -5.81
N GLU A 233 -1.79 11.23 -4.55
CA GLU A 233 -0.57 11.93 -4.17
C GLU A 233 0.64 11.00 -4.16
N ALA A 234 0.51 9.82 -3.57
CA ALA A 234 1.62 8.87 -3.41
C ALA A 234 2.23 8.43 -4.75
N VAL A 235 1.43 8.26 -5.82
CA VAL A 235 1.96 7.87 -7.14
C VAL A 235 2.92 8.91 -7.73
N GLN A 236 2.83 10.17 -7.31
CA GLN A 236 3.71 11.25 -7.76
C GLN A 236 5.07 11.26 -7.05
N HIS A 237 5.23 10.49 -5.97
CA HIS A 237 6.43 10.45 -5.11
C HIS A 237 7.19 9.13 -5.22
N ILE A 238 6.76 8.24 -6.10
CA ILE A 238 7.46 7.00 -6.45
C ILE A 238 7.96 7.11 -7.89
N ASP A 239 8.97 6.31 -8.26
CA ASP A 239 9.43 6.23 -9.64
C ASP A 239 8.33 5.67 -10.56
N SER A 240 7.54 6.57 -11.14
CA SER A 240 6.38 6.26 -11.95
C SER A 240 6.18 7.28 -13.07
N ALA A 241 5.32 6.94 -14.02
CA ALA A 241 4.85 7.82 -15.08
C ALA A 241 4.27 9.13 -14.52
N PHE A 242 3.61 9.10 -13.35
CA PHE A 242 3.06 10.29 -12.70
C PHE A 242 4.17 11.22 -12.19
N ALA A 243 5.20 10.68 -11.54
CA ALA A 243 6.35 11.45 -11.10
C ALA A 243 7.14 12.01 -12.29
N PHE A 244 7.28 11.20 -13.34
CA PHE A 244 7.93 11.58 -14.60
C PHE A 244 7.22 12.77 -15.27
N VAL A 245 5.90 12.69 -15.54
CA VAL A 245 5.18 13.80 -16.18
C VAL A 245 5.07 15.03 -15.28
N LYS A 246 5.08 14.86 -13.96
CA LYS A 246 5.13 15.97 -12.99
C LYS A 246 6.45 16.73 -13.08
N ALA A 247 7.58 16.02 -13.15
CA ALA A 247 8.92 16.62 -13.25
C ALA A 247 9.10 17.45 -14.53
N LEU A 248 8.37 17.11 -15.59
CA LEU A 248 8.37 17.82 -16.87
C LEU A 248 7.22 18.83 -17.00
N HIS A 249 6.37 18.99 -15.98
CA HIS A 249 5.25 19.93 -16.05
C HIS A 249 5.76 21.36 -15.81
N THR A 250 5.41 22.27 -16.72
CA THR A 250 5.88 23.67 -16.69
C THR A 250 4.75 24.67 -16.45
N ASP A 251 3.50 24.29 -16.73
CA ASP A 251 2.34 25.16 -16.52
C ASP A 251 1.83 25.07 -15.08
N GLU A 252 2.10 26.10 -14.27
CA GLU A 252 1.59 26.17 -12.90
C GLU A 252 0.06 26.10 -12.84
N LYS A 253 -0.66 26.59 -13.86
CA LYS A 253 -2.12 26.52 -13.89
C LYS A 253 -2.63 25.09 -14.10
N GLY A 254 -1.85 24.22 -14.71
CA GLY A 254 -2.14 22.80 -14.93
C GLY A 254 -1.77 21.90 -13.74
N GLY A 255 -1.12 22.45 -12.70
CA GLY A 255 -0.62 21.68 -11.58
C GLY A 255 -1.70 20.91 -10.80
N TRP A 256 -1.43 19.63 -10.53
CA TRP A 256 -2.31 18.74 -9.76
C TRP A 256 -1.72 18.32 -8.41
N TRP A 257 -0.51 18.72 -8.09
CA TRP A 257 0.11 18.42 -6.80
C TRP A 257 -0.47 19.32 -5.70
N GLN A 258 -0.27 18.92 -4.44
CA GLN A 258 -0.38 19.87 -3.33
C GLN A 258 0.85 20.78 -3.37
N GLU A 259 0.66 22.10 -3.27
CA GLU A 259 1.77 22.98 -2.90
C GLU A 259 2.32 22.49 -1.56
N GLN A 260 3.63 22.32 -1.47
CA GLN A 260 4.24 22.10 -0.16
C GLN A 260 3.92 23.32 0.68
N VAL A 261 3.09 23.16 1.71
CA VAL A 261 3.01 24.15 2.78
C VAL A 261 4.38 24.12 3.43
N THR A 262 5.23 25.09 3.10
CA THR A 262 6.47 25.31 3.82
C THR A 262 6.09 25.49 5.29
N PRO A 263 6.53 24.62 6.22
CA PRO A 263 6.30 24.88 7.63
C PRO A 263 6.88 26.26 7.95
N PRO A 264 6.20 27.09 8.76
CA PRO A 264 6.72 28.40 9.12
C PRO A 264 8.13 28.24 9.68
N THR A 265 9.04 29.09 9.21
CA THR A 265 10.50 29.05 9.39
C THR A 265 10.97 29.17 10.85
N ASP A 266 10.07 29.12 11.83
CA ASP A 266 10.36 29.37 13.25
C ASP A 266 10.47 28.09 14.09
N VAL A 267 10.74 26.92 13.48
CA VAL A 267 11.07 25.69 14.23
C VAL A 267 12.36 25.05 13.74
N GLU A 268 13.40 25.87 13.51
CA GLU A 268 14.78 25.41 13.61
C GLU A 268 15.31 25.76 14.99
N GLN A 269 15.13 24.84 15.95
CA GLN A 269 16.07 24.55 17.05
C GLN A 269 15.42 23.56 18.03
N MET A 270 15.39 22.27 17.68
CA MET A 270 15.65 21.23 18.66
C MET A 270 16.02 19.91 17.98
N GLN A 271 17.33 19.66 18.00
CA GLN A 271 17.97 18.34 18.10
C GLN A 271 18.05 17.49 16.82
N ALA A 272 18.95 17.91 15.94
CA ALA A 272 19.83 16.96 15.26
C ALA A 272 20.72 16.29 16.33
N THR A 273 20.42 15.04 16.67
CA THR A 273 21.38 14.14 17.33
C THR A 273 21.55 12.90 16.46
N ASP A 274 22.63 12.95 15.68
CA ASP A 274 23.54 11.85 15.36
C ASP A 274 22.92 10.43 15.26
N ILE A 275 22.39 10.08 14.09
CA ILE A 275 22.24 8.68 13.67
C ILE A 275 23.26 8.44 12.55
N LYS A 276 24.40 7.86 12.91
CA LYS A 276 25.34 7.25 11.96
C LYS A 276 24.61 6.15 11.19
N GLU A 277 24.60 6.25 9.88
CA GLU A 277 24.21 5.16 8.98
C GLU A 277 25.05 3.90 9.27
N PRO A 278 24.46 2.72 9.42
CA PRO A 278 25.21 1.48 9.42
C PRO A 278 25.67 1.13 7.99
N ASN A 279 26.98 1.22 7.78
CA ASN A 279 27.69 0.66 6.63
C ASN A 279 27.37 -0.83 6.45
N HIS A 280 26.50 -1.17 5.49
CA HIS A 280 26.40 -2.54 4.98
C HIS A 280 27.47 -2.77 3.90
N ALA A 281 28.71 -2.96 4.33
CA ALA A 281 29.73 -3.62 3.53
C ALA A 281 29.72 -5.12 3.87
N ILE A 282 28.93 -5.91 3.14
CA ILE A 282 29.05 -7.37 3.18
C ILE A 282 30.24 -7.77 2.30
N CYS A 283 31.32 -8.13 3.00
CA CYS A 283 32.49 -8.80 2.49
C CYS A 283 32.11 -10.12 1.80
N HIS A 284 32.35 -10.23 0.50
CA HIS A 284 32.46 -11.51 -0.20
C HIS A 284 33.90 -11.72 -0.66
N GLN A 285 34.65 -12.46 0.17
CA GLN A 285 35.81 -13.28 -0.18
C GLN A 285 35.75 -14.49 0.77
N SER A 286 35.98 -15.75 0.42
CA SER A 286 36.37 -16.40 -0.85
C SER A 286 36.33 -17.93 -0.66
N ALA A 287 36.33 -18.65 -1.79
CA ALA A 287 36.97 -19.97 -2.03
C ALA A 287 36.29 -21.28 -1.53
N ASN A 288 35.84 -22.11 -2.48
CA ASN A 288 36.47 -23.41 -2.87
C ASN A 288 35.44 -24.41 -3.45
N HIS A 289 35.33 -24.48 -4.79
CA HIS A 289 35.47 -25.66 -5.66
C HIS A 289 34.99 -25.29 -7.07
#